data_AF-A0A3N5IYY5-F1
#
_entry.id   AF-A0A3N5IYY5-F1
#
_cell.length_a   1.000
_cell.length_b   1.000
_cell.length_c   1.000
_cell.angle_alpha   90.00
_cell.angle_beta   90.00
_cell.angle_gamma   90.00
#
_symmetry.space_group_name_H-M   'P 1'
#
loop_
_entity.id
_entity.type
_entity.pdbx_description
1 polymer ?
#
loop_
_entity_poly.entity_id
_entity_poly.type
_entity_poly.pdbx_seq_one_letter_code
_entity_poly.pdbx_strand_id
1 'polypeptide(L)'
;MSRHLILSFLLIFSASLFAGCLNPQSKEYRFTIRPDGTGEGVITFVNIVSQNEDDNDVSLKDFGILMNDYLDGTTWEDQNPAYRVTSKRLYEENNMLMGEVKFTFSNLDSVGFISFPGCNCAPLLFSMSALSETFAGTNGKFRGDSASPSFLYWEPDAKECIIRTTVIEDTSGTRSLLTQWKHWKELKK
;
A
#
# COMPACT_ATOMS: atom_id res chain seq x y z
N MET A 1 7.28 -22.02 -51.07
CA MET A 1 6.54 -22.63 -49.93
C MET A 1 7.06 -22.00 -48.66
N SER A 2 6.32 -21.00 -48.18
CA SER A 2 6.84 -19.94 -47.32
C SER A 2 6.72 -20.27 -45.83
N ARG A 3 7.72 -19.80 -45.10
CA ARG A 3 8.01 -19.95 -43.67
C ARG A 3 6.98 -19.20 -42.80
N HIS A 4 5.72 -19.63 -42.79
CA HIS A 4 4.64 -18.94 -42.06
C HIS A 4 3.85 -19.79 -41.06
N LEU A 5 4.37 -20.95 -40.63
CA LEU A 5 3.61 -21.88 -39.78
C LEU A 5 4.24 -22.21 -38.42
N ILE A 6 5.28 -21.51 -37.98
CA ILE A 6 5.97 -21.78 -36.68
C ILE A 6 6.05 -20.51 -35.78
N LEU A 7 5.22 -19.49 -36.02
CA LEU A 7 5.26 -18.24 -35.23
C LEU A 7 3.90 -17.83 -34.64
N SER A 8 3.08 -18.80 -34.24
CA SER A 8 1.78 -18.53 -33.60
C SER A 8 1.56 -19.34 -32.31
N PHE A 9 2.63 -19.64 -31.56
CA PHE A 9 2.51 -20.36 -30.29
C PHE A 9 3.21 -19.68 -29.10
N LEU A 10 3.58 -18.40 -29.23
CA LEU A 10 4.37 -17.69 -28.20
C LEU A 10 3.76 -16.33 -27.83
N LEU A 11 2.43 -16.26 -27.82
CA LEU A 11 1.68 -15.06 -27.43
C LEU A 11 0.43 -15.41 -26.62
N ILE A 12 0.59 -16.37 -25.70
CA ILE A 12 -0.35 -16.65 -24.60
C ILE A 12 0.50 -16.75 -23.32
N PHE A 13 1.13 -15.64 -22.93
CA PHE A 13 1.77 -15.51 -21.61
C PHE A 13 1.76 -14.05 -21.14
N SER A 14 0.65 -13.33 -21.36
CA SER A 14 0.57 -11.89 -21.07
C SER A 14 -0.70 -11.46 -20.33
N ALA A 15 -1.25 -12.28 -19.42
CA ALA A 15 -2.47 -11.87 -18.68
C ALA A 15 -2.64 -12.40 -17.24
N SER A 16 -1.62 -12.95 -16.57
CA SER A 16 -1.78 -13.44 -15.18
C SER A 16 -0.65 -13.09 -14.20
N LEU A 17 0.28 -12.18 -14.58
CA LEU A 17 1.44 -11.80 -13.75
C LEU A 17 1.16 -10.71 -12.69
N PHE A 18 -0.10 -10.42 -12.33
CA PHE A 18 -0.42 -9.32 -11.40
C PHE A 18 -1.32 -9.73 -10.21
N ALA A 19 -1.32 -10.99 -9.79
CA ALA A 19 -2.03 -11.42 -8.58
C ALA A 19 -1.14 -11.41 -7.32
N GLY A 20 -0.24 -10.42 -7.21
CA GLY A 20 0.70 -10.30 -6.10
C GLY A 20 0.57 -8.96 -5.39
N CYS A 21 -0.64 -8.42 -5.22
CA CYS A 21 -0.81 -7.29 -4.31
C CYS A 21 -0.54 -7.78 -2.88
N LEU A 22 0.22 -7.02 -2.12
CA LEU A 22 0.36 -7.27 -0.69
C LEU A 22 -1.03 -7.29 -0.04
N ASN A 23 -1.33 -8.33 0.75
CA ASN A 23 -2.63 -8.55 1.37
C ASN A 23 -2.59 -8.25 2.89
N PRO A 24 -2.51 -6.97 3.32
CA PRO A 24 -2.70 -6.62 4.72
C PRO A 24 -4.19 -6.69 5.07
N GLN A 25 -4.49 -6.84 6.35
CA GLN A 25 -5.85 -6.63 6.85
C GLN A 25 -6.24 -5.14 6.75
N SER A 26 -5.35 -4.25 7.17
CA SER A 26 -5.56 -2.80 7.19
C SER A 26 -4.27 -2.04 6.90
N LYS A 27 -4.40 -0.74 6.58
CA LYS A 27 -3.27 0.16 6.40
C LYS A 27 -3.44 1.43 7.23
N GLU A 28 -2.32 1.94 7.73
CA GLU A 28 -2.22 3.30 8.26
C GLU A 28 -1.26 4.11 7.38
N TYR A 29 -1.74 5.24 6.88
CA TYR A 29 -0.96 6.23 6.17
C TYR A 29 -0.71 7.40 7.11
N ARG A 30 0.55 7.80 7.24
CA ARG A 30 0.96 8.97 8.02
C ARG A 30 1.82 9.86 7.16
N PHE A 31 1.38 11.09 6.95
CA PHE A 31 2.11 12.10 6.22
C PHE A 31 2.56 13.21 7.19
N THR A 32 3.85 13.53 7.15
CA THR A 32 4.40 14.72 7.81
C THR A 32 4.72 15.76 6.75
N ILE A 33 3.98 16.87 6.77
CA ILE A 33 3.99 17.89 5.72
C ILE A 33 4.80 19.09 6.18
N ARG A 34 5.73 19.55 5.34
CA ARG A 34 6.50 20.78 5.54
C ARG A 34 5.77 21.98 4.93
N PRO A 35 6.06 23.22 5.36
CA PRO A 35 5.39 24.42 4.84
C PRO A 35 5.53 24.65 3.33
N ASP A 36 6.56 24.08 2.70
CA ASP A 36 6.78 24.15 1.26
C ASP A 36 6.01 23.08 0.46
N GLY A 37 5.19 22.26 1.14
CA GLY A 37 4.41 21.18 0.55
C GLY A 37 5.20 19.89 0.30
N THR A 38 6.50 19.84 0.65
CA THR A 38 7.28 18.60 0.66
C THR A 38 7.06 17.83 1.96
N GLY A 39 7.54 16.59 2.04
CA GLY A 39 7.39 15.86 3.29
C GLY A 39 7.89 14.43 3.29
N GLU A 40 7.45 13.73 4.33
CA GLU A 40 7.71 12.32 4.58
C GLU A 40 6.40 11.57 4.75
N GLY A 41 6.36 10.35 4.22
CA GLY A 41 5.23 9.45 4.35
C GLY A 41 5.67 8.12 4.98
N VAL A 42 4.78 7.55 5.79
CA VAL A 42 4.90 6.19 6.32
C VAL A 42 3.60 5.46 6.00
N ILE A 43 3.72 4.29 5.36
CA ILE A 43 2.61 3.35 5.23
C ILE A 43 2.91 2.15 6.12
N THR A 44 2.02 1.88 7.06
CA THR A 44 2.06 0.70 7.91
C THR A 44 1.02 -0.30 7.42
N PHE A 45 1.48 -1.50 7.08
CA PHE A 45 0.69 -2.66 6.69
C PHE A 45 0.44 -3.49 7.94
N VAL A 46 -0.82 -3.58 8.35
CA VAL A 46 -1.23 -4.28 9.57
C VAL A 46 -1.72 -5.67 9.20
N ASN A 47 -1.15 -6.67 9.88
CA ASN A 47 -1.51 -8.07 9.72
C ASN A 47 -1.45 -8.54 8.26
N ILE A 48 -0.24 -8.73 7.74
CA ILE A 48 0.00 -9.26 6.40
C ILE A 48 -0.33 -10.76 6.38
N VAL A 49 -1.29 -11.13 5.54
CA VAL A 49 -1.84 -12.47 5.42
C VAL A 49 -1.78 -12.97 3.97
N SER A 50 -1.99 -14.28 3.79
CA SER A 50 -2.22 -14.93 2.51
C SER A 50 -3.67 -15.36 2.40
N GLN A 51 -4.26 -15.20 1.22
CA GLN A 51 -5.58 -15.72 0.88
C GLN A 51 -5.41 -16.98 0.04
N ASN A 52 -6.24 -18.00 0.27
CA ASN A 52 -6.16 -19.21 -0.55
C ASN A 52 -6.52 -18.89 -2.01
N GLU A 53 -5.83 -19.52 -2.96
CA GLU A 53 -6.18 -19.49 -4.39
C GLU A 53 -6.87 -20.80 -4.76
N ASP A 54 -8.15 -20.75 -5.15
CA ASP A 54 -8.96 -21.93 -5.49
C ASP A 54 -8.88 -23.06 -4.43
N ASP A 55 -9.07 -22.69 -3.16
CA ASP A 55 -8.92 -23.54 -1.97
C ASP A 55 -7.51 -24.09 -1.68
N ASN A 56 -6.49 -23.66 -2.43
CA ASN A 56 -5.10 -24.05 -2.20
C ASN A 56 -4.37 -23.08 -1.28
N ASP A 57 -3.56 -23.64 -0.37
CA ASP A 57 -2.64 -22.86 0.46
C ASP A 57 -1.48 -22.34 -0.40
N VAL A 58 -1.47 -21.04 -0.66
CA VAL A 58 -0.41 -20.34 -1.41
C VAL A 58 0.47 -19.48 -0.50
N SER A 59 0.41 -19.66 0.82
CA SER A 59 1.13 -18.81 1.79
C SER A 59 2.64 -18.78 1.59
N LEU A 60 3.25 -19.88 1.13
CA LEU A 60 4.68 -19.92 0.83
C LEU A 60 5.03 -19.10 -0.42
N LYS A 61 4.17 -19.12 -1.45
CA LYS A 61 4.31 -18.31 -2.66
C LYS A 61 4.16 -16.83 -2.31
N ASP A 62 3.12 -16.48 -1.57
CA ASP A 62 2.85 -15.10 -1.14
C ASP A 62 3.97 -14.56 -0.27
N PHE A 63 4.51 -15.38 0.64
CA PHE A 63 5.69 -15.02 1.41
C PHE A 63 6.91 -14.77 0.52
N GLY A 64 7.14 -15.62 -0.49
CA GLY A 64 8.21 -15.40 -1.47
C GLY A 64 8.08 -14.06 -2.20
N ILE A 65 6.88 -13.71 -2.64
CA ILE A 65 6.57 -12.42 -3.29
C ILE A 65 6.81 -11.25 -2.32
N LEU A 66 6.29 -11.35 -1.09
CA LEU A 66 6.52 -10.33 -0.06
C LEU A 66 8.01 -10.05 0.14
N MET A 67 8.82 -11.09 0.23
CA MET A 67 10.25 -10.95 0.50
C MET A 67 11.01 -10.46 -0.72
N ASN A 68 10.85 -11.10 -1.87
CA ASN A 68 11.68 -10.85 -3.05
C ASN A 68 11.26 -9.60 -3.82
N ASP A 69 9.96 -9.34 -3.93
CA ASP A 69 9.45 -8.30 -4.83
C ASP A 69 9.23 -7.00 -4.04
N TYR A 70 8.65 -7.10 -2.84
CA TYR A 70 8.34 -5.93 -2.02
C TYR A 70 9.45 -5.52 -1.08
N LEU A 71 9.96 -6.43 -0.25
CA LEU A 71 10.94 -6.08 0.79
C LEU A 71 12.34 -5.85 0.20
N ASP A 72 12.86 -6.85 -0.53
CA ASP A 72 14.21 -6.81 -1.12
C ASP A 72 14.20 -6.27 -2.56
N GLY A 73 13.02 -6.22 -3.21
CA GLY A 73 12.83 -5.78 -4.60
C GLY A 73 12.40 -4.32 -4.74
N THR A 74 11.92 -3.95 -5.94
CA THR A 74 11.58 -2.57 -6.34
C THR A 74 10.09 -2.33 -6.55
N THR A 75 9.21 -3.29 -6.23
CA THR A 75 7.78 -3.19 -6.55
C THR A 75 7.13 -1.94 -5.96
N TRP A 76 7.56 -1.49 -4.78
CA TRP A 76 7.09 -0.25 -4.15
C TRP A 76 7.42 0.99 -4.98
N GLU A 77 8.67 1.10 -5.40
CA GLU A 77 9.21 2.19 -6.19
C GLU A 77 8.57 2.21 -7.59
N ASP A 78 8.42 1.04 -8.21
CA ASP A 78 7.83 0.89 -9.54
C ASP A 78 6.34 1.28 -9.55
N GLN A 79 5.61 0.94 -8.48
CA GLN A 79 4.19 1.30 -8.33
C GLN A 79 3.98 2.76 -7.91
N ASN A 80 4.99 3.39 -7.30
CA ASN A 80 4.89 4.75 -6.78
C ASN A 80 6.08 5.61 -7.23
N PRO A 81 6.20 5.89 -8.54
CA PRO A 81 7.37 6.58 -9.10
C PRO A 81 7.55 8.02 -8.60
N ALA A 82 6.50 8.60 -8.01
CA ALA A 82 6.57 9.93 -7.41
C ALA A 82 7.15 9.92 -5.98
N TYR A 83 7.36 8.74 -5.39
CA TYR A 83 7.94 8.58 -4.06
C TYR A 83 9.41 8.22 -4.16
N ARG A 84 10.20 8.74 -3.22
CA ARG A 84 11.54 8.21 -2.96
C ARG A 84 11.50 7.40 -1.68
N VAL A 85 11.46 6.08 -1.82
CA VAL A 85 11.50 5.13 -0.70
C VAL A 85 12.83 5.25 0.05
N THR A 86 12.75 5.33 1.38
CA THR A 86 13.91 5.49 2.26
C THR A 86 14.12 4.31 3.20
N SER A 87 13.07 3.53 3.46
CA SER A 87 13.14 2.34 4.31
C SER A 87 11.99 1.40 4.02
N LYS A 88 12.25 0.10 4.07
CA LYS A 88 11.27 -0.97 4.10
C LYS A 88 11.62 -1.90 5.25
N ARG A 89 10.64 -2.32 6.05
CA ARG A 89 10.88 -3.31 7.10
C ARG A 89 9.65 -4.15 7.40
N LEU A 90 9.91 -5.36 7.88
CA LEU A 90 8.92 -6.25 8.50
C LEU A 90 9.22 -6.41 9.98
N TYR A 91 8.18 -6.49 10.79
CA TYR A 91 8.30 -6.71 12.24
C TYR A 91 7.07 -7.43 12.78
N GLU A 92 7.19 -7.96 14.00
CA GLU A 92 6.06 -8.54 14.72
C GLU A 92 5.52 -7.51 15.71
N GLU A 93 4.21 -7.37 15.75
CA GLU A 93 3.50 -6.61 16.78
C GLU A 93 2.18 -7.33 17.08
N ASN A 94 1.83 -7.51 18.36
CA ASN A 94 0.59 -8.17 18.77
C ASN A 94 0.33 -9.53 18.09
N ASN A 95 1.39 -10.33 17.89
CA ASN A 95 1.34 -11.62 17.20
C ASN A 95 0.82 -11.53 15.73
N MET A 96 1.06 -10.39 15.08
CA MET A 96 0.76 -10.14 13.67
C MET A 96 2.04 -9.78 12.93
N LEU A 97 2.12 -10.17 11.66
CA LEU A 97 3.18 -9.68 10.78
C LEU A 97 2.82 -8.28 10.30
N MET A 98 3.70 -7.33 10.59
CA MET A 98 3.59 -5.93 10.21
C MET A 98 4.60 -5.61 9.12
N GLY A 99 4.25 -4.66 8.26
CA GLY A 99 5.17 -4.05 7.31
C GLY A 99 5.17 -2.53 7.44
N GLU A 100 6.30 -1.90 7.17
CA GLU A 100 6.40 -0.44 7.12
C GLU A 100 7.23 -0.03 5.91
N VAL A 101 6.70 0.93 5.15
CA VAL A 101 7.41 1.60 4.07
C VAL A 101 7.48 3.09 4.39
N LYS A 102 8.69 3.63 4.44
CA LYS A 102 8.94 5.06 4.59
C LYS A 102 9.41 5.64 3.27
N PHE A 103 8.95 6.84 2.96
CA PHE A 103 9.32 7.55 1.74
C PHE A 103 9.30 9.06 1.94
N THR A 104 9.88 9.76 0.97
CA THR A 104 9.80 11.21 0.84
C THR A 104 9.04 11.58 -0.43
N PHE A 105 8.38 12.73 -0.40
CA PHE A 105 7.61 13.26 -1.53
C PHE A 105 7.93 14.74 -1.75
N SER A 106 7.84 15.18 -3.01
CA SER A 106 8.26 16.52 -3.43
C SER A 106 7.13 17.56 -3.47
N ASN A 107 5.87 17.14 -3.40
CA ASN A 107 4.70 18.02 -3.37
C ASN A 107 3.45 17.26 -2.89
N LEU A 108 2.43 18.00 -2.46
CA LEU A 108 1.17 17.43 -1.95
C LEU A 108 0.43 16.57 -2.99
N ASP A 109 0.41 17.00 -4.25
CA ASP A 109 -0.31 16.28 -5.31
C ASP A 109 0.26 14.88 -5.53
N SER A 110 1.59 14.71 -5.38
CA SER A 110 2.25 13.41 -5.54
C SER A 110 1.78 12.36 -4.53
N VAL A 111 1.30 12.79 -3.36
CA VAL A 111 0.75 11.94 -2.30
C VAL A 111 -0.77 12.03 -2.22
N GLY A 112 -1.45 12.46 -3.28
CA GLY A 112 -2.91 12.43 -3.40
C GLY A 112 -3.65 13.53 -2.64
N PHE A 113 -2.94 14.50 -2.06
CA PHE A 113 -3.57 15.67 -1.47
C PHE A 113 -3.94 16.68 -2.56
N ILE A 114 -5.11 17.28 -2.42
CA ILE A 114 -5.59 18.37 -3.26
C ILE A 114 -5.22 19.68 -2.57
N SER A 115 -4.42 20.49 -3.24
CA SER A 115 -4.02 21.83 -2.78
C SER A 115 -4.66 22.93 -3.64
N PHE A 116 -4.89 24.11 -3.04
CA PHE A 116 -5.44 25.28 -3.75
C PHE A 116 -4.37 26.37 -3.85
N PRO A 117 -3.78 26.58 -5.05
CA PRO A 117 -2.76 27.60 -5.24
C PRO A 117 -3.26 28.99 -4.81
N GLY A 118 -2.47 29.71 -4.01
CA GLY A 118 -2.74 31.10 -3.63
C GLY A 118 -3.66 31.31 -2.42
N CYS A 119 -4.18 30.25 -1.78
CA CYS A 119 -4.85 30.35 -0.48
C CYS A 119 -4.16 29.44 0.53
N ASN A 120 -3.20 30.01 1.27
CA ASN A 120 -2.58 29.37 2.44
C ASN A 120 -3.59 29.14 3.59
N CYS A 121 -4.80 29.66 3.42
CA CYS A 121 -5.98 29.46 4.26
C CYS A 121 -6.77 28.19 3.92
N ALA A 122 -6.48 27.52 2.81
CA ALA A 122 -7.28 26.41 2.33
C ALA A 122 -6.95 25.14 3.12
N PRO A 123 -7.95 24.34 3.50
CA PRO A 123 -7.70 23.07 4.16
C PRO A 123 -6.96 22.12 3.23
N LEU A 124 -6.14 21.24 3.81
CA LEU A 124 -5.58 20.11 3.08
C LEU A 124 -6.69 19.10 2.83
N LEU A 125 -6.94 18.74 1.57
CA LEU A 125 -7.97 17.78 1.19
C LEU A 125 -7.34 16.50 0.68
N PHE A 126 -7.96 15.35 0.97
CA PHE A 126 -7.57 14.06 0.39
C PHE A 126 -8.84 13.32 -0.06
N SER A 127 -8.87 12.86 -1.31
CA SER A 127 -10.00 12.07 -1.80
C SER A 127 -9.80 10.61 -1.43
N MET A 128 -10.77 10.00 -0.74
CA MET A 128 -10.72 8.56 -0.46
C MET A 128 -10.75 7.73 -1.75
N SER A 129 -11.24 8.27 -2.87
CA SER A 129 -11.19 7.58 -4.16
C SER A 129 -9.77 7.34 -4.68
N ALA A 130 -8.76 8.01 -4.12
CA ALA A 130 -7.35 7.74 -4.43
C ALA A 130 -6.89 6.38 -3.85
N LEU A 131 -7.65 5.81 -2.91
CA LEU A 131 -7.38 4.51 -2.31
C LEU A 131 -8.47 3.52 -2.75
N SER A 132 -8.08 2.30 -3.11
CA SER A 132 -9.01 1.18 -3.36
C SER A 132 -9.32 0.43 -2.06
N GLU A 133 -9.65 1.16 -0.99
CA GLU A 133 -9.71 0.65 0.39
C GLU A 133 -10.87 1.29 1.15
N THR A 134 -11.38 0.62 2.18
CA THR A 134 -12.48 1.12 3.00
C THR A 134 -11.97 2.07 4.09
N PHE A 135 -12.59 3.23 4.27
CA PHE A 135 -12.22 4.17 5.33
C PHE A 135 -12.49 3.59 6.73
N ALA A 136 -11.51 3.70 7.63
CA ALA A 136 -11.63 3.27 9.03
C ALA A 136 -11.38 4.41 10.04
N GLY A 137 -10.64 5.45 9.67
CA GLY A 137 -10.44 6.60 10.56
C GLY A 137 -9.42 7.62 10.08
N THR A 138 -9.40 8.78 10.74
CA THR A 138 -8.42 9.85 10.49
C THR A 138 -8.22 10.69 11.76
N ASN A 139 -7.10 11.42 11.85
CA ASN A 139 -6.94 12.52 12.81
C ASN A 139 -7.49 13.87 12.29
N GLY A 140 -7.97 13.92 11.04
CA GLY A 140 -8.68 15.05 10.47
C GLY A 140 -10.19 14.91 10.61
N LYS A 141 -10.92 15.43 9.64
CA LYS A 141 -12.38 15.32 9.55
C LYS A 141 -12.74 14.53 8.29
N PHE A 142 -13.66 13.57 8.44
CA PHE A 142 -14.25 12.84 7.31
C PHE A 142 -15.55 13.52 6.89
N ARG A 143 -15.73 13.73 5.58
CA ARG A 143 -17.00 14.14 4.99
C ARG A 143 -17.30 13.22 3.82
N GLY A 144 -18.26 12.33 4.01
CA GLY A 144 -18.79 11.46 2.97
C GLY A 144 -20.27 11.22 3.20
N ASP A 145 -21.01 11.00 2.12
CA ASP A 145 -22.32 10.38 2.12
C ASP A 145 -22.34 9.26 1.07
N SER A 146 -23.41 8.48 1.00
CA SER A 146 -23.55 7.37 0.03
C SER A 146 -23.67 7.81 -1.43
N ALA A 147 -23.77 9.11 -1.71
CA ALA A 147 -24.02 9.71 -3.02
C ALA A 147 -22.88 10.65 -3.51
N SER A 148 -21.88 10.94 -2.68
CA SER A 148 -20.84 11.95 -2.94
C SER A 148 -19.44 11.41 -2.67
N PRO A 149 -18.41 11.89 -3.39
CA PRO A 149 -17.02 11.52 -3.12
C PRO A 149 -16.66 11.84 -1.67
N SER A 150 -16.08 10.85 -1.00
CA SER A 150 -15.68 10.94 0.41
C SER A 150 -14.34 11.65 0.51
N PHE A 151 -14.32 12.77 1.22
CA PHE A 151 -13.12 13.58 1.43
C PHE A 151 -12.69 13.56 2.89
N LEU A 152 -11.38 13.54 3.08
CA LEU A 152 -10.74 13.86 4.34
C LEU A 152 -10.22 15.28 4.26
N TYR A 153 -10.29 16.01 5.38
CA TYR A 153 -9.72 17.34 5.45
C TYR A 153 -9.06 17.65 6.78
N TRP A 154 -8.00 18.43 6.69
CA TRP A 154 -7.22 18.96 7.82
C TRP A 154 -7.11 20.47 7.71
N GLU A 155 -6.81 21.11 8.84
CA GLU A 155 -6.53 22.54 8.88
C GLU A 155 -5.29 22.88 8.01
N PRO A 156 -5.19 24.11 7.49
CA PRO A 156 -4.15 24.48 6.50
C PRO A 156 -2.71 24.31 7.00
N ASP A 157 -2.49 24.42 8.31
CA ASP A 157 -1.18 24.31 8.97
C ASP A 157 -0.94 22.94 9.62
N ALA A 158 -1.78 21.94 9.30
CA ALA A 158 -1.63 20.59 9.81
C ALA A 158 -0.28 20.00 9.40
N LYS A 159 0.54 19.72 10.42
CA LYS A 159 1.87 19.10 10.24
C LYS A 159 1.79 17.60 10.00
N GLU A 160 0.69 16.97 10.44
CA GLU A 160 0.50 15.53 10.38
C GLU A 160 -0.91 15.16 9.92
N CYS A 161 -0.99 14.35 8.88
CA CYS A 161 -2.22 13.79 8.35
C CYS A 161 -2.18 12.26 8.46
N ILE A 162 -3.13 11.67 9.19
CA ILE A 162 -3.25 10.23 9.39
C ILE A 162 -4.52 9.72 8.74
N ILE A 163 -4.41 8.66 7.95
CA ILE A 163 -5.52 7.95 7.33
C ILE A 163 -5.41 6.48 7.73
N ARG A 164 -6.52 5.89 8.17
CA ARG A 164 -6.62 4.45 8.46
C ARG A 164 -7.66 3.84 7.55
N THR A 165 -7.31 2.71 6.96
CA THR A 165 -8.18 1.98 6.03
C THR A 165 -8.21 0.50 6.33
N THR A 166 -9.30 -0.16 5.94
CA THR A 166 -9.45 -1.61 5.93
C THR A 166 -9.34 -2.11 4.50
N VAL A 167 -8.56 -3.16 4.28
CA VAL A 167 -8.39 -3.83 2.98
C VAL A 167 -9.14 -5.16 2.97
N ILE A 168 -9.08 -5.91 4.08
CA ILE A 168 -9.78 -7.18 4.26
C ILE A 168 -10.64 -7.06 5.52
N GLU A 169 -11.96 -7.12 5.36
CA GLU A 169 -12.91 -7.06 6.49
C GLU A 169 -12.95 -8.35 7.30
N ASP A 170 -12.93 -9.50 6.62
CA ASP A 170 -12.94 -10.83 7.24
C ASP A 170 -11.65 -11.59 6.96
N THR A 171 -10.87 -11.85 8.01
CA THR A 171 -9.62 -12.60 7.95
C THR A 171 -9.78 -14.08 8.30
N SER A 172 -10.99 -14.59 8.54
CA SER A 172 -11.26 -15.96 9.00
C SER A 172 -10.76 -17.05 8.03
N GLY A 173 -10.76 -16.75 6.73
CA GLY A 173 -10.23 -17.62 5.66
C GLY A 173 -8.77 -17.38 5.28
N THR A 174 -8.05 -16.54 6.02
CA THR A 174 -6.69 -16.12 5.68
C THR A 174 -5.63 -16.85 6.52
N ARG A 175 -4.40 -16.91 6.00
CA ARG A 175 -3.25 -17.50 6.68
C ARG A 175 -2.26 -16.42 7.04
N SER A 176 -1.86 -16.35 8.31
CA SER A 176 -0.80 -15.42 8.72
C SER A 176 0.53 -15.78 8.08
N LEU A 177 1.26 -14.78 7.59
CA LEU A 177 2.63 -14.94 7.08
C LEU A 177 3.70 -14.80 8.19
N LEU A 178 3.29 -14.59 9.45
CA LEU A 178 4.19 -14.36 10.58
C LEU A 178 5.14 -15.54 10.83
N THR A 179 4.62 -16.77 10.73
CA THR A 179 5.41 -17.99 10.99
C THR A 179 6.56 -18.12 10.00
N GLN A 180 6.29 -17.89 8.71
CA GLN A 180 7.27 -17.93 7.63
C GLN A 180 8.33 -16.84 7.84
N TRP A 181 7.92 -15.62 8.21
CA TRP A 181 8.83 -14.53 8.52
C TRP A 181 9.75 -14.83 9.71
N LYS A 182 9.20 -15.38 10.81
CA LYS A 182 9.99 -15.77 11.98
C LYS A 182 11.07 -16.78 11.62
N HIS A 183 10.68 -17.83 10.88
CA HIS A 183 11.62 -18.85 10.42
C HIS A 183 12.73 -18.27 9.53
N TRP A 184 12.36 -17.44 8.55
CA TRP A 184 13.34 -16.75 7.70
C TRP A 184 14.31 -15.88 8.50
N LYS A 185 13.82 -15.17 9.52
CA LYS A 185 14.63 -14.29 10.37
C LYS A 185 15.62 -15.07 11.22
N GLU A 186 15.28 -16.26 11.66
CA GLU A 186 16.18 -17.16 12.40
C GLU A 186 17.32 -17.66 11.51
N LEU A 187 17.03 -18.00 10.25
CA LEU A 187 18.03 -18.49 9.29
C LEU A 187 19.04 -17.43 8.84
N LYS A 188 18.71 -16.13 8.96
CA LYS A 188 19.59 -15.01 8.61
C LYS A 188 20.46 -14.49 9.77
N LYS A 189 20.31 -15.04 10.97
CA LYS A 189 21.17 -14.72 12.13
C LYS A 189 22.38 -15.64 12.16
#